data_AF-G7E7P1-F1
#
_entry.id   AF-G7E7P1-F1
#
_cell.length_a   1.000
_cell.length_b   1.000
_cell.length_c   1.000
_cell.angle_alpha   90.00
_cell.angle_beta   90.00
_cell.angle_gamma   90.00
#
_symmetry.space_group_name_H-M   'P 1'
#
loop_
_entity.id
_entity.type
_entity.pdbx_description
1 polymer ?
#
loop_
_entity_poly.entity_id
_entity_poly.type
_entity_poly.pdbx_seq_one_letter_code
_entity_poly.pdbx_strand_id
1 'polypeptide(L)'
;MLSVTPFSFVLLMSFAPAHLYAADSRMQLLPRAGRTKTQNNAAVNNALQTSLTLDASQIGSNIAQNGQAVAEAGQVPSLTSTNNFINFCAGTNQQITNGLQQKQGSCNPIPLGQIAAANQLPSTKFQNPLNNDLINPDETFTIKMAISNLATGQFVNADTNYFSAPAQLDAQGITLGHSHVVIQKLSSLQQTTPVDPTSFAFFKGLNDQAQNGVLSTDVTGGLPAGAYRLASITTTANHAALNGPVAQRGAFDDVVYFTVKARSSDNTTAVNAQDAVLAAKQAAAVAAQTTATTTTRKAKTTTTTTKKKQKAAAVDAQTTGNTTAQATTQATTTTTGNVGTAAQQAIAQVQGLLGKLLR
;
A
#
# COMPACT_ATOMS: atom_id res chain seq x y z
N MET A 1 3.35 43.03 73.02
CA MET A 1 3.85 44.15 72.18
C MET A 1 4.57 43.53 71.00
N LEU A 2 4.29 43.82 69.72
CA LEU A 2 3.21 44.63 69.13
C LEU A 2 2.53 43.79 68.02
N SER A 3 1.23 44.01 67.82
CA SER A 3 0.47 43.61 66.62
C SER A 3 0.31 44.85 65.73
N VAL A 4 -0.07 44.69 64.45
CA VAL A 4 -1.17 45.43 63.77
C VAL A 4 -1.04 45.45 62.22
N THR A 5 -1.92 44.67 61.58
CA THR A 5 -2.61 44.82 60.26
C THR A 5 -1.88 45.02 58.90
N PRO A 6 -2.47 44.48 57.80
CA PRO A 6 -2.05 44.75 56.42
C PRO A 6 -2.71 46.00 55.82
N PHE A 7 -2.07 46.60 54.81
CA PHE A 7 -2.65 47.69 54.00
C PHE A 7 -3.40 47.15 52.78
N SER A 8 -4.70 47.45 52.69
CA SER A 8 -5.45 47.37 51.44
C SER A 8 -5.24 48.65 50.63
N PHE A 9 -4.82 48.54 49.36
CA PHE A 9 -4.81 49.66 48.43
C PHE A 9 -5.99 49.55 47.45
N VAL A 10 -6.95 50.46 47.57
CA VAL A 10 -8.04 50.62 46.60
C VAL A 10 -7.53 51.53 45.49
N LEU A 11 -7.52 51.03 44.24
CA LEU A 11 -7.26 51.87 43.07
C LEU A 11 -8.57 52.12 42.31
N LEU A 12 -9.12 53.32 42.50
CA LEU A 12 -10.19 53.86 41.67
C LEU A 12 -9.57 54.58 40.45
N MET A 13 -9.76 54.03 39.25
CA MET A 13 -9.69 54.73 37.97
C MET A 13 -10.54 53.93 36.97
N SER A 14 -11.29 54.47 36.03
CA SER A 14 -11.83 55.80 35.73
C SER A 14 -12.65 55.54 34.45
N PHE A 15 -13.93 55.93 34.40
CA PHE A 15 -14.73 55.73 33.19
C PHE A 15 -14.44 56.82 32.16
N ALA A 16 -14.04 56.44 30.95
CA ALA A 16 -14.09 57.28 29.76
C ALA A 16 -14.75 56.50 28.61
N PRO A 17 -15.64 57.11 27.81
CA PRO A 17 -16.45 56.38 26.83
C PRO A 17 -15.82 56.32 25.43
N ALA A 18 -16.38 55.42 24.62
CA ALA A 18 -16.40 55.42 23.16
C ALA A 18 -15.06 55.40 22.39
N HIS A 19 -14.81 54.26 21.73
CA HIS A 19 -14.60 54.28 20.29
C HIS A 19 -15.20 53.02 19.65
N LEU A 20 -16.27 53.18 18.86
CA LEU A 20 -16.66 52.16 17.90
C LEU A 20 -15.57 52.13 16.81
N TYR A 21 -14.78 51.06 16.77
CA TYR A 21 -14.14 50.66 15.52
C TYR A 21 -15.21 49.97 14.67
N ALA A 22 -15.81 50.72 13.75
CA ALA A 22 -16.56 50.13 12.66
C ALA A 22 -15.59 49.27 11.83
N ALA A 23 -15.90 47.98 11.70
CA ALA A 23 -15.19 47.11 10.78
C ALA A 23 -15.48 47.57 9.35
N ASP A 24 -14.49 48.23 8.71
CA ASP A 24 -14.61 48.70 7.33
C ASP A 24 -14.78 47.50 6.40
N SER A 25 -16.05 47.22 6.09
CA SER A 25 -16.46 46.08 5.26
C SER A 25 -16.27 46.41 3.78
N ARG A 26 -15.05 46.77 3.41
CA ARG A 26 -14.60 46.97 2.03
C ARG A 26 -13.84 45.76 1.50
N MET A 27 -14.42 44.58 1.72
CA MET A 27 -14.16 43.47 0.79
C MET A 27 -14.74 43.87 -0.57
N GLN A 28 -13.87 44.37 -1.44
CA GLN A 28 -14.22 44.72 -2.81
C GLN A 28 -14.67 43.46 -3.54
N LEU A 29 -15.99 43.26 -3.57
CA LEU A 29 -16.63 42.32 -4.48
C LEU A 29 -16.30 42.74 -5.91
N LEU A 30 -15.33 42.04 -6.50
CA LEU A 30 -15.14 42.03 -7.95
C LEU A 30 -16.51 41.80 -8.61
N PRO A 31 -16.88 42.56 -9.64
CA PRO A 31 -18.23 42.52 -10.19
C PRO A 31 -18.55 41.11 -10.68
N ARG A 32 -19.57 40.51 -10.07
CA ARG A 32 -20.10 39.19 -10.44
C ARG A 32 -20.68 39.27 -11.85
N ALA A 33 -19.85 38.97 -12.85
CA ALA A 33 -20.27 38.84 -14.24
C ALA A 33 -21.48 37.90 -14.33
N GLY A 34 -22.50 38.32 -15.09
CA GLY A 34 -23.79 37.63 -15.15
C GLY A 34 -23.65 36.17 -15.58
N ARG A 35 -24.03 35.23 -14.71
CA ARG A 35 -24.09 33.80 -15.04
C ARG A 35 -25.38 33.46 -15.78
N THR A 36 -25.43 33.79 -17.07
CA THR A 36 -26.44 33.29 -18.03
C THR A 36 -25.78 32.50 -19.16
N LYS A 37 -25.19 31.37 -18.79
CA LYS A 37 -25.03 30.20 -19.65
C LYS A 37 -24.64 29.00 -18.78
N THR A 38 -25.20 27.83 -19.09
CA THR A 38 -24.66 26.56 -18.64
C THR A 38 -23.26 26.42 -19.23
N GLN A 39 -22.23 26.81 -18.48
CA GLN A 39 -20.86 26.54 -18.88
C GLN A 39 -20.65 25.03 -18.78
N ASN A 40 -20.15 24.41 -19.85
CA ASN A 40 -19.75 23.01 -19.80
C ASN A 40 -18.72 22.84 -18.68
N ASN A 41 -18.98 21.98 -17.69
CA ASN A 41 -18.07 21.76 -16.55
C ASN A 41 -16.64 21.45 -17.01
N ALA A 42 -16.47 20.78 -18.16
CA ALA A 42 -15.16 20.54 -18.77
C ALA A 42 -14.38 21.84 -19.09
N ALA A 43 -15.03 22.89 -19.59
CA ALA A 43 -14.37 24.15 -19.91
C ALA A 43 -13.94 24.90 -18.64
N VAL A 44 -14.75 24.86 -17.58
CA VAL A 44 -14.41 25.44 -16.27
C VAL A 44 -13.23 24.69 -15.65
N ASN A 45 -13.29 23.35 -15.62
CA ASN A 45 -12.21 22.52 -15.07
C ASN A 45 -10.89 22.74 -15.80
N ASN A 46 -10.90 22.83 -17.14
CA ASN A 46 -9.70 23.10 -17.92
C ASN A 46 -9.09 24.47 -17.58
N ALA A 47 -9.90 25.52 -17.41
CA ALA A 47 -9.43 26.83 -17.00
C ALA A 47 -8.77 26.80 -15.61
N LEU A 48 -9.32 26.02 -14.67
CA LEU A 48 -8.73 25.82 -13.33
C LEU A 48 -7.37 25.11 -13.38
N GLN A 49 -7.17 24.14 -14.28
CA GLN A 49 -5.87 23.46 -14.44
C GLN A 49 -4.76 24.36 -15.00
N THR A 50 -5.13 25.48 -15.64
CA THR A 50 -4.19 26.51 -16.13
C THR A 50 -4.09 27.74 -15.22
N SER A 51 -4.81 27.75 -14.10
CA SER A 51 -4.82 28.87 -13.16
C SER A 51 -3.51 28.97 -12.37
N LEU A 52 -2.99 30.20 -12.21
CA LEU A 52 -1.89 30.49 -11.28
C LEU A 52 -2.38 30.86 -9.87
N THR A 53 -3.69 30.82 -9.62
CA THR A 53 -4.31 31.08 -8.32
C THR A 53 -5.11 29.88 -7.83
N LEU A 54 -5.06 29.62 -6.52
CA LEU A 54 -5.86 28.59 -5.87
C LEU A 54 -7.36 28.92 -5.99
N ASP A 55 -8.15 27.99 -6.52
CA ASP A 55 -9.61 28.12 -6.48
C ASP A 55 -10.14 27.87 -5.06
N ALA A 56 -11.10 28.69 -4.64
CA ALA A 56 -11.68 28.62 -3.30
C ALA A 56 -12.32 27.26 -2.98
N SER A 57 -12.79 26.51 -3.99
CA SER A 57 -13.35 25.16 -3.81
C SER A 57 -12.31 24.11 -3.41
N GLN A 58 -11.02 24.42 -3.53
CA GLN A 58 -9.94 23.50 -3.19
C GLN A 58 -9.46 23.68 -1.74
N ILE A 59 -9.85 24.75 -1.03
CA ILE A 59 -9.34 25.09 0.30
C ILE A 59 -9.72 24.00 1.32
N GLY A 60 -8.71 23.38 1.94
CA GLY A 60 -8.87 22.40 3.00
C GLY A 60 -9.01 23.10 4.35
N SER A 61 -10.24 23.24 4.85
CA SER A 61 -10.55 23.96 6.10
C SER A 61 -9.68 23.57 7.30
N ASN A 62 -9.35 22.29 7.43
CA ASN A 62 -8.60 21.77 8.58
C ASN A 62 -7.12 22.14 8.54
N ILE A 63 -6.58 22.60 7.40
CA ILE A 63 -5.18 23.05 7.26
C ILE A 63 -4.94 24.35 8.03
N ALA A 64 -6.00 25.09 8.38
CA ALA A 64 -5.92 26.23 9.30
C ALA A 64 -5.72 25.83 10.78
N GLN A 65 -5.80 24.54 11.12
CA GLN A 65 -5.67 24.02 12.48
C GLN A 65 -4.33 23.29 12.67
N ASN A 66 -3.64 23.56 13.78
CA ASN A 66 -2.33 22.97 14.09
C ASN A 66 -2.41 21.57 14.73
N GLY A 67 -3.61 20.99 14.87
CA GLY A 67 -3.85 19.69 15.49
C GLY A 67 -3.82 19.66 17.02
N GLN A 68 -3.68 20.80 17.71
CA GLN A 68 -3.47 20.86 19.16
C GLN A 68 -4.74 21.21 19.98
N ALA A 69 -5.93 21.05 19.39
CA ALA A 69 -7.21 21.29 20.09
C ALA A 69 -7.46 20.28 21.22
N VAL A 70 -6.94 19.06 21.06
CA VAL A 70 -6.79 18.04 22.11
C VAL A 70 -5.38 17.48 21.96
N ALA A 71 -4.45 17.92 22.80
CA ALA A 71 -3.04 17.59 22.67
C ALA A 71 -2.71 16.25 23.35
N GLU A 72 -2.01 15.36 22.63
CA GLU A 72 -1.38 14.18 23.21
C GLU A 72 0.04 14.49 23.73
N ALA A 73 0.51 13.75 24.74
CA ALA A 73 1.81 14.00 25.35
C ALA A 73 2.95 13.79 24.33
N GLY A 74 3.72 14.86 24.07
CA GLY A 74 4.81 14.87 23.10
C GLY A 74 4.40 15.24 21.66
N GLN A 75 3.13 15.54 21.40
CA GLN A 75 2.66 15.98 20.09
C GLN A 75 3.13 17.41 19.79
N VAL A 76 3.80 17.62 18.65
CA VAL A 76 4.19 18.96 18.17
C VAL A 76 3.06 19.61 17.33
N PRO A 77 2.93 20.95 17.32
CA PRO A 77 1.96 21.62 16.45
C PRO A 77 2.34 21.47 14.97
N SER A 78 1.35 21.21 14.12
CA SER A 78 1.52 21.31 12.67
C SER A 78 1.65 22.78 12.24
N LEU A 79 2.36 23.01 11.13
CA LEU A 79 2.21 24.26 10.37
C LEU A 79 0.74 24.41 9.93
N THR A 80 0.28 25.66 9.82
CA THR A 80 -1.08 25.98 9.34
C THR A 80 -1.06 26.87 8.11
N SER A 81 -2.12 26.80 7.31
CA SER A 81 -2.32 27.61 6.11
C SER A 81 -3.80 27.76 5.79
N THR A 82 -4.17 28.93 5.27
CA THR A 82 -5.51 29.24 4.71
C THR A 82 -5.54 29.13 3.17
N ASN A 83 -4.41 28.79 2.53
CA ASN A 83 -4.25 28.66 1.08
C ASN A 83 -3.59 27.32 0.69
N ASN A 84 -3.83 26.26 1.45
CA ASN A 84 -3.30 24.90 1.24
C ASN A 84 -1.78 24.82 1.00
N PHE A 85 -1.01 25.77 1.54
CA PHE A 85 0.43 25.87 1.27
C PHE A 85 0.81 25.97 -0.22
N ILE A 86 -0.06 26.50 -1.09
CA ILE A 86 0.24 26.62 -2.54
C ILE A 86 1.53 27.41 -2.83
N ASN A 87 1.90 28.34 -1.94
CA ASN A 87 3.14 29.12 -2.02
C ASN A 87 4.24 28.62 -1.08
N PHE A 88 4.24 27.34 -0.63
CA PHE A 88 5.19 26.82 0.36
C PHE A 88 6.67 27.06 0.00
N CYS A 89 7.01 26.87 -1.27
CA CYS A 89 8.38 27.08 -1.76
C CYS A 89 8.77 28.56 -1.92
N ALA A 90 7.83 29.51 -1.79
CA ALA A 90 8.14 30.93 -1.88
C ALA A 90 8.94 31.36 -0.65
N GLY A 91 10.14 31.91 -0.87
CA GLY A 91 11.02 32.39 0.20
C GLY A 91 11.87 31.31 0.90
N THR A 92 11.75 30.03 0.53
CA THR A 92 12.67 28.99 1.05
C THR A 92 14.07 29.08 0.44
N ASN A 93 14.20 29.83 -0.67
CA ASN A 93 15.41 29.95 -1.50
C ASN A 93 15.97 28.62 -2.04
N GLN A 94 15.20 27.53 -1.94
CA GLN A 94 15.54 26.24 -2.52
C GLN A 94 15.24 26.24 -4.02
N GLN A 95 16.02 25.48 -4.78
CA GLN A 95 15.69 25.19 -6.18
C GLN A 95 14.32 24.51 -6.27
N ILE A 96 13.53 24.87 -7.28
CA ILE A 96 12.21 24.26 -7.52
C ILE A 96 12.37 22.89 -8.20
N THR A 97 11.67 21.88 -7.69
CA THR A 97 11.53 20.59 -8.38
C THR A 97 10.71 20.78 -9.65
N ASN A 98 11.27 20.40 -10.79
CA ASN A 98 10.73 20.72 -12.13
C ASN A 98 10.74 19.50 -13.07
N GLY A 99 10.56 18.29 -12.54
CA GLY A 99 10.64 17.04 -13.29
C GLY A 99 12.04 16.45 -13.40
N LEU A 100 13.10 17.22 -13.12
CA LEU A 100 14.47 16.70 -13.09
C LEU A 100 14.85 16.20 -11.69
N GLN A 101 15.75 15.21 -11.62
CA GLN A 101 16.31 14.72 -10.35
C GLN A 101 17.29 15.74 -9.72
N GLN A 102 16.80 16.55 -8.79
CA GLN A 102 17.61 17.57 -8.11
C GLN A 102 18.46 16.99 -6.97
N LYS A 103 19.69 16.55 -7.29
CA LYS A 103 20.60 15.85 -6.37
C LYS A 103 21.06 16.67 -5.16
N GLN A 104 20.99 18.00 -5.21
CA GLN A 104 21.36 18.89 -4.09
C GLN A 104 20.17 19.24 -3.18
N GLY A 105 19.01 18.59 -3.38
CA GLY A 105 17.75 18.95 -2.73
C GLY A 105 17.00 20.03 -3.50
N SER A 106 15.69 20.10 -3.28
CA SER A 106 14.77 21.05 -3.92
C SER A 106 13.48 21.17 -3.11
N CYS A 107 12.72 22.24 -3.34
CA CYS A 107 11.34 22.34 -2.86
C CYS A 107 10.39 21.97 -3.99
N ASN A 108 9.48 21.03 -3.74
CA ASN A 108 8.50 20.59 -4.73
C ASN A 108 7.16 21.33 -4.53
N PRO A 109 6.70 22.15 -5.49
CA PRO A 109 5.41 22.82 -5.41
C PRO A 109 4.25 21.92 -5.86
N ILE A 110 4.52 20.74 -6.43
CA ILE A 110 3.47 19.82 -6.91
C ILE A 110 2.73 19.22 -5.70
N PRO A 111 1.38 19.33 -5.63
CA PRO A 111 0.63 18.79 -4.50
C PRO A 111 0.66 17.26 -4.50
N LEU A 112 0.44 16.67 -3.32
CA LEU A 112 0.53 15.22 -3.11
C LEU A 112 -0.37 14.40 -4.05
N GLY A 113 -1.57 14.92 -4.34
CA GLY A 113 -2.55 14.30 -5.23
C GLY A 113 -3.62 13.49 -4.50
N GLN A 114 -4.20 12.54 -5.21
CA GLN A 114 -5.27 11.69 -4.70
C GLN A 114 -4.73 10.66 -3.70
N ILE A 115 -5.50 10.42 -2.63
CA ILE A 115 -5.16 9.45 -1.58
C ILE A 115 -6.17 8.32 -1.65
N ALA A 116 -5.69 7.08 -1.80
CA ALA A 116 -6.54 5.89 -1.83
C ALA A 116 -7.31 5.73 -0.49
N ALA A 117 -8.51 5.15 -0.55
CA ALA A 117 -9.29 4.85 0.65
C ALA A 117 -8.58 3.82 1.54
N ALA A 118 -8.89 3.77 2.84
CA ALA A 118 -8.21 2.88 3.79
C ALA A 118 -8.31 1.38 3.44
N ASN A 119 -9.37 0.97 2.72
CA ASN A 119 -9.57 -0.38 2.21
C ASN A 119 -8.91 -0.64 0.84
N GLN A 120 -8.38 0.39 0.17
CA GLN A 120 -7.63 0.33 -1.08
C GLN A 120 -6.14 0.64 -0.86
N LEU A 121 -5.65 0.52 0.37
CA LEU A 121 -4.23 0.74 0.66
C LEU A 121 -3.36 -0.34 0.00
N PRO A 122 -2.25 0.06 -0.67
CA PRO A 122 -1.30 -0.86 -1.28
C PRO A 122 -0.55 -1.67 -0.22
N SER A 123 -0.10 -2.86 -0.60
CA SER A 123 0.79 -3.69 0.23
C SER A 123 1.63 -4.59 -0.66
N THR A 124 2.89 -4.78 -0.28
CA THR A 124 3.84 -5.67 -0.98
C THR A 124 4.32 -6.78 -0.04
N LYS A 125 4.75 -7.91 -0.62
CA LYS A 125 5.40 -8.99 0.13
C LYS A 125 6.36 -9.79 -0.76
N PHE A 126 7.61 -9.95 -0.34
CA PHE A 126 8.56 -10.83 -1.03
C PHE A 126 8.15 -12.30 -0.90
N GLN A 127 8.14 -12.98 -2.05
CA GLN A 127 7.94 -14.42 -2.21
C GLN A 127 9.26 -15.14 -2.52
N ASN A 128 10.25 -14.44 -3.10
CA ASN A 128 11.61 -14.93 -3.24
C ASN A 128 12.60 -13.75 -3.33
N PRO A 129 13.77 -13.80 -2.66
CA PRO A 129 14.04 -14.66 -1.51
C PRO A 129 13.06 -14.42 -0.36
N LEU A 130 12.89 -15.43 0.50
CA LEU A 130 12.21 -15.32 1.79
C LEU A 130 13.18 -14.78 2.86
N ASN A 131 12.63 -14.48 4.03
CA ASN A 131 13.43 -14.02 5.16
C ASN A 131 14.23 -15.18 5.79
N ASN A 132 15.53 -14.96 5.93
CA ASN A 132 16.60 -15.88 6.33
C ASN A 132 17.01 -16.93 5.27
N ASP A 133 16.68 -16.73 3.99
CA ASP A 133 17.07 -17.64 2.91
C ASP A 133 18.59 -17.77 2.72
N LEU A 134 18.99 -18.91 2.16
CA LEU A 134 20.35 -19.20 1.71
C LEU A 134 20.43 -19.25 0.19
N ILE A 135 21.14 -18.29 -0.40
CA ILE A 135 21.40 -18.23 -1.84
C ILE A 135 22.85 -18.63 -2.12
N ASN A 136 23.10 -19.36 -3.21
CA ASN A 136 24.45 -19.66 -3.65
C ASN A 136 25.18 -18.38 -4.10
N PRO A 137 26.50 -18.26 -3.88
CA PRO A 137 27.27 -17.12 -4.34
C PRO A 137 27.39 -17.14 -5.86
N ASP A 138 27.32 -15.95 -6.46
CA ASP A 138 27.61 -15.69 -7.88
C ASP A 138 26.72 -16.49 -8.87
N GLU A 139 25.57 -17.00 -8.40
CA GLU A 139 24.53 -17.69 -9.18
C GLU A 139 23.28 -16.81 -9.37
N THR A 140 22.76 -16.76 -10.60
CA THR A 140 21.52 -16.02 -10.92
C THR A 140 20.33 -16.53 -10.10
N PHE A 141 19.57 -15.61 -9.49
CA PHE A 141 18.30 -15.91 -8.83
C PHE A 141 17.22 -14.87 -9.19
N THR A 142 15.95 -15.27 -9.12
CA THR A 142 14.80 -14.40 -9.43
C THR A 142 14.22 -13.79 -8.16
N ILE A 143 14.18 -12.46 -8.06
CA ILE A 143 13.35 -11.76 -7.07
C ILE A 143 11.88 -11.90 -7.49
N LYS A 144 11.00 -12.24 -6.55
CA LYS A 144 9.55 -12.28 -6.73
C LYS A 144 8.86 -11.54 -5.60
N MET A 145 7.95 -10.63 -5.93
CA MET A 145 7.23 -9.81 -4.98
C MET A 145 5.73 -9.77 -5.31
N ALA A 146 4.90 -10.25 -4.38
CA ALA A 146 3.46 -10.08 -4.44
C ALA A 146 3.09 -8.61 -4.20
N ILE A 147 2.08 -8.12 -4.91
CA ILE A 147 1.51 -6.79 -4.76
C ILE A 147 -0.01 -6.89 -4.66
N SER A 148 -0.57 -6.13 -3.73
CA SER A 148 -2.01 -5.89 -3.58
C SER A 148 -2.32 -4.40 -3.67
N ASN A 149 -3.49 -4.06 -4.21
CA ASN A 149 -4.02 -2.69 -4.27
C ASN A 149 -3.03 -1.63 -4.81
N LEU A 150 -2.31 -1.97 -5.88
CA LEU A 150 -1.53 -1.02 -6.68
C LEU A 150 -1.74 -1.35 -8.16
N ALA A 151 -2.13 -0.34 -8.94
CA ALA A 151 -2.19 -0.44 -10.39
C ALA A 151 -0.77 -0.31 -10.93
N THR A 152 -0.09 -1.46 -11.03
CA THR A 152 1.29 -1.61 -11.51
C THR A 152 1.43 -1.34 -13.01
N GLY A 153 2.67 -1.25 -13.49
CA GLY A 153 2.96 -0.89 -14.89
C GLY A 153 2.93 0.62 -15.18
N GLN A 154 2.71 1.46 -14.16
CA GLN A 154 2.63 2.91 -14.34
C GLN A 154 3.97 3.54 -13.98
N PHE A 155 4.91 3.51 -14.92
CA PHE A 155 6.23 4.13 -14.81
C PHE A 155 6.32 5.35 -15.75
N VAL A 156 6.58 6.53 -15.18
CA VAL A 156 6.80 7.79 -15.92
C VAL A 156 8.30 8.11 -15.93
N ASN A 157 8.84 8.67 -17.02
CA ASN A 157 10.28 8.88 -17.17
C ASN A 157 10.93 9.66 -16.00
N ALA A 158 11.82 8.99 -15.27
CA ALA A 158 12.51 9.52 -14.10
C ALA A 158 13.52 10.64 -14.40
N ASP A 159 13.95 10.80 -15.66
CA ASP A 159 14.92 11.83 -16.04
C ASP A 159 14.25 13.18 -16.33
N THR A 160 12.98 13.16 -16.76
CA THR A 160 12.25 14.35 -17.24
C THR A 160 10.99 14.70 -16.43
N ASN A 161 10.46 13.75 -15.65
CA ASN A 161 9.15 13.86 -14.99
C ASN A 161 9.15 13.40 -13.52
N TYR A 162 10.32 13.36 -12.89
CA TYR A 162 10.49 13.03 -11.47
C TYR A 162 9.72 13.99 -10.55
N PHE A 163 8.81 13.43 -9.75
CA PHE A 163 7.85 14.17 -8.91
C PHE A 163 7.02 15.24 -9.66
N SER A 164 6.90 15.15 -10.99
CA SER A 164 6.31 16.22 -11.82
C SER A 164 4.79 16.29 -11.84
N ALA A 165 4.11 15.27 -11.33
CA ALA A 165 2.65 15.23 -11.25
C ALA A 165 2.16 14.58 -9.94
N PRO A 166 0.95 14.97 -9.46
CA PRO A 166 0.35 14.41 -8.25
C PRO A 166 0.03 12.92 -8.36
N ALA A 167 -0.15 12.26 -7.21
CA ALA A 167 -0.70 10.91 -7.13
C ALA A 167 -2.09 10.82 -7.80
N GLN A 168 -2.35 9.70 -8.49
CA GLN A 168 -3.58 9.43 -9.21
C GLN A 168 -4.10 8.02 -8.85
N LEU A 169 -5.41 7.84 -8.90
CA LEU A 169 -6.10 6.58 -8.72
C LEU A 169 -6.74 6.12 -10.04
N ASP A 170 -6.90 4.81 -10.21
CA ASP A 170 -7.75 4.24 -11.25
C ASP A 170 -9.25 4.39 -10.93
N ALA A 171 -10.11 3.86 -11.81
CA ALA A 171 -11.56 3.89 -11.64
C ALA A 171 -12.08 3.07 -10.44
N GLN A 172 -11.22 2.25 -9.84
CA GLN A 172 -11.49 1.41 -8.66
C GLN A 172 -11.01 2.08 -7.37
N GLY A 173 -10.31 3.23 -7.46
CA GLY A 173 -9.74 3.95 -6.32
C GLY A 173 -8.40 3.38 -5.86
N ILE A 174 -7.71 2.62 -6.72
CA ILE A 174 -6.39 2.03 -6.48
C ILE A 174 -5.31 2.95 -7.07
N THR A 175 -4.21 3.16 -6.34
CA THR A 175 -3.14 4.08 -6.79
C THR A 175 -2.42 3.60 -8.05
N LEU A 176 -2.23 4.50 -9.01
CA LEU A 176 -1.38 4.30 -10.18
C LEU A 176 0.10 4.39 -9.79
N GLY A 177 0.87 3.31 -10.01
CA GLY A 177 2.27 3.28 -9.61
C GLY A 177 3.11 2.14 -10.16
N HIS A 178 4.30 2.02 -9.59
CA HIS A 178 5.27 0.95 -9.84
C HIS A 178 6.08 0.69 -8.57
N SER A 179 6.98 -0.29 -8.63
CA SER A 179 7.94 -0.56 -7.55
C SER A 179 9.36 -0.56 -8.09
N HIS A 180 10.30 -0.36 -7.19
CA HIS A 180 11.69 -0.76 -7.37
C HIS A 180 12.04 -1.82 -6.32
N VAL A 181 13.11 -2.57 -6.58
CA VAL A 181 13.76 -3.43 -5.58
C VAL A 181 15.21 -3.01 -5.43
N VAL A 182 15.67 -3.00 -4.18
CA VAL A 182 17.06 -2.69 -3.83
C VAL A 182 17.62 -3.77 -2.92
N ILE A 183 18.78 -4.31 -3.27
CA ILE A 183 19.56 -5.21 -2.42
C ILE A 183 20.78 -4.46 -1.92
N GLN A 184 21.00 -4.48 -0.61
CA GLN A 184 22.14 -3.84 0.03
C GLN A 184 22.88 -4.84 0.91
N LYS A 185 24.22 -4.80 0.85
CA LYS A 185 25.08 -5.63 1.67
C LYS A 185 25.10 -5.11 3.10
N LEU A 186 25.08 -6.03 4.06
CA LEU A 186 25.21 -5.77 5.49
C LEU A 186 26.55 -6.27 6.00
N SER A 187 27.02 -5.71 7.12
CA SER A 187 28.16 -6.27 7.86
C SER A 187 27.80 -7.63 8.50
N SER A 188 26.57 -7.76 8.99
CA SER A 188 25.94 -9.02 9.43
C SER A 188 24.42 -8.88 9.46
N LEU A 189 23.70 -9.98 9.66
CA LEU A 189 22.24 -9.95 9.92
C LEU A 189 21.88 -9.30 11.27
N GLN A 190 22.86 -9.03 12.12
CA GLN A 190 22.71 -8.38 13.42
C GLN A 190 23.17 -6.91 13.39
N GLN A 191 23.42 -6.34 12.20
CA GLN A 191 23.81 -4.95 12.03
C GLN A 191 22.74 -4.00 12.61
N THR A 192 23.13 -3.20 13.59
CA THR A 192 22.29 -2.14 14.19
C THR A 192 22.64 -0.74 13.69
N THR A 193 23.77 -0.57 13.00
CA THR A 193 24.15 0.69 12.36
C THR A 193 23.31 0.94 11.11
N PRO A 194 22.91 2.19 10.81
CA PRO A 194 22.21 2.52 9.58
C PRO A 194 22.97 2.06 8.33
N VAL A 195 22.24 1.56 7.34
CA VAL A 195 22.77 1.22 6.02
C VAL A 195 22.76 2.48 5.16
N ASP A 196 23.86 2.77 4.47
CA ASP A 196 23.98 3.89 3.53
C ASP A 196 22.94 3.77 2.39
N PRO A 197 22.02 4.73 2.23
CA PRO A 197 21.00 4.68 1.19
C PRO A 197 21.54 4.92 -0.23
N THR A 198 22.80 5.36 -0.38
CA THR A 198 23.43 5.61 -1.68
C THR A 198 24.18 4.40 -2.25
N SER A 199 24.37 3.35 -1.43
CA SER A 199 25.13 2.14 -1.78
C SER A 199 24.24 0.91 -1.88
N PHE A 200 24.29 0.21 -3.01
CA PHE A 200 23.52 -1.02 -3.26
C PHE A 200 24.33 -2.04 -4.05
N ALA A 201 24.04 -3.33 -3.83
CA ALA A 201 24.60 -4.43 -4.61
C ALA A 201 23.75 -4.74 -5.85
N PHE A 202 22.44 -4.43 -5.80
CA PHE A 202 21.53 -4.51 -6.94
C PHE A 202 20.41 -3.48 -6.79
N PHE A 203 19.99 -2.86 -7.90
CA PHE A 203 18.81 -2.00 -7.96
C PHE A 203 18.08 -2.24 -9.29
N LYS A 204 16.75 -2.31 -9.26
CA LYS A 204 15.92 -2.47 -10.45
C LYS A 204 14.57 -1.81 -10.29
N GLY A 205 14.17 -0.99 -11.27
CA GLY A 205 12.78 -0.59 -11.48
C GLY A 205 11.97 -1.73 -12.09
N LEU A 206 10.83 -2.03 -11.47
CA LEU A 206 9.86 -3.04 -11.89
C LEU A 206 8.72 -2.32 -12.60
N ASN A 207 9.00 -1.97 -13.86
CA ASN A 207 8.18 -1.04 -14.65
C ASN A 207 6.99 -1.72 -15.35
N ASP A 208 6.93 -3.05 -15.34
CA ASP A 208 5.89 -3.85 -15.98
C ASP A 208 4.65 -4.02 -15.08
N GLN A 209 3.53 -4.43 -15.68
CA GLN A 209 2.35 -4.84 -14.92
C GLN A 209 2.57 -6.19 -14.23
N ALA A 210 2.15 -6.30 -12.97
CA ALA A 210 2.25 -7.51 -12.17
C ALA A 210 1.47 -8.67 -12.79
N GLN A 211 2.15 -9.79 -13.04
CA GLN A 211 1.56 -11.00 -13.61
C GLN A 211 0.96 -11.83 -12.48
N ASN A 212 -0.36 -12.03 -12.50
CA ASN A 212 -1.11 -12.68 -11.41
C ASN A 212 -0.84 -12.06 -10.02
N GLY A 213 -0.65 -10.74 -9.96
CA GLY A 213 -0.34 -10.02 -8.72
C GLY A 213 1.11 -10.12 -8.26
N VAL A 214 2.03 -10.61 -9.10
CA VAL A 214 3.46 -10.73 -8.78
C VAL A 214 4.30 -9.92 -9.77
N LEU A 215 5.21 -9.09 -9.25
CA LEU A 215 6.33 -8.53 -10.01
C LEU A 215 7.56 -9.44 -9.86
N SER A 216 8.42 -9.49 -10.87
CA SER A 216 9.63 -10.32 -10.85
C SER A 216 10.79 -9.69 -11.61
N THR A 217 12.02 -9.98 -11.20
CA THR A 217 13.24 -9.64 -11.94
C THR A 217 14.37 -10.58 -11.55
N ASP A 218 15.27 -10.88 -12.48
CA ASP A 218 16.46 -11.66 -12.18
C ASP A 218 17.62 -10.77 -11.68
N VAL A 219 18.39 -11.31 -10.74
CA VAL A 219 19.70 -10.81 -10.32
C VAL A 219 20.74 -11.63 -11.08
N THR A 220 20.97 -11.26 -12.34
CA THR A 220 21.85 -11.99 -13.27
C THR A 220 23.29 -11.98 -12.77
N GLY A 221 23.92 -13.16 -12.69
CA GLY A 221 25.26 -13.32 -12.12
C GLY A 221 25.28 -13.34 -10.58
N GLY A 222 24.11 -13.28 -9.94
CA GLY A 222 23.97 -13.44 -8.50
C GLY A 222 24.60 -12.32 -7.69
N LEU A 223 25.11 -12.69 -6.52
CA LEU A 223 25.76 -11.79 -5.56
C LEU A 223 26.96 -12.51 -4.94
N PRO A 224 28.03 -11.80 -4.53
CA PRO A 224 29.10 -12.40 -3.73
C PRO A 224 28.60 -12.85 -2.35
N ALA A 225 29.37 -13.71 -1.67
CA ALA A 225 29.04 -14.14 -0.31
C ALA A 225 28.90 -12.97 0.69
N GLY A 226 27.92 -13.07 1.59
CA GLY A 226 27.64 -12.06 2.62
C GLY A 226 26.20 -12.08 3.16
N ALA A 227 25.93 -11.21 4.13
CA ALA A 227 24.57 -10.91 4.60
C ALA A 227 23.97 -9.75 3.79
N TYR A 228 22.69 -9.82 3.46
CA TYR A 228 22.01 -8.85 2.61
C TYR A 228 20.61 -8.52 3.14
N ARG A 229 20.16 -7.30 2.88
CA ARG A 229 18.73 -6.93 2.91
C ARG A 229 18.23 -6.70 1.49
N LEU A 230 17.03 -7.17 1.21
CA LEU A 230 16.22 -6.83 0.03
C LEU A 230 15.02 -6.02 0.52
N ALA A 231 14.85 -4.81 -0.03
CA ALA A 231 13.72 -3.93 0.26
C ALA A 231 12.99 -3.54 -1.03
N SER A 232 11.69 -3.30 -0.94
CA SER A 232 10.94 -2.64 -2.00
C SER A 232 10.97 -1.12 -1.81
N ILE A 233 10.76 -0.40 -2.92
CA ILE A 233 10.49 1.04 -2.92
C ILE A 233 9.26 1.23 -3.81
N THR A 234 8.09 1.38 -3.22
CA THR A 234 6.82 1.42 -3.96
C THR A 234 6.32 2.85 -4.06
N THR A 235 6.05 3.29 -5.29
CA THR A 235 5.89 4.70 -5.64
C THR A 235 4.62 4.94 -6.45
N THR A 236 4.18 6.20 -6.51
CA THR A 236 3.23 6.65 -7.53
C THR A 236 3.91 6.69 -8.89
N ALA A 237 3.13 6.82 -9.97
CA ALA A 237 3.67 6.85 -11.32
C ALA A 237 4.80 7.89 -11.54
N ASN A 238 4.73 9.05 -10.88
CA ASN A 238 5.74 10.10 -10.89
C ASN A 238 6.76 9.97 -9.74
N HIS A 239 7.01 8.75 -9.28
CA HIS A 239 8.05 8.36 -8.32
C HIS A 239 7.84 8.84 -6.87
N ALA A 240 6.80 9.61 -6.57
CA ALA A 240 6.52 10.07 -5.21
C ALA A 240 6.20 8.89 -4.28
N ALA A 241 6.59 8.99 -3.01
CA ALA A 241 6.30 7.97 -2.01
C ALA A 241 4.77 7.81 -1.83
N LEU A 242 4.33 6.56 -1.68
CA LEU A 242 2.92 6.26 -1.45
C LEU A 242 2.44 6.78 -0.10
N ASN A 243 1.20 7.29 -0.08
CA ASN A 243 0.56 7.85 1.09
C ASN A 243 -0.82 7.20 1.34
N GLY A 244 -1.31 7.29 2.58
CA GLY A 244 -2.57 6.72 3.00
C GLY A 244 -3.38 7.69 3.86
N PRO A 245 -4.71 7.49 4.01
CA PRO A 245 -5.60 8.45 4.66
C PRO A 245 -5.61 8.32 6.19
N VAL A 246 -4.86 7.37 6.74
CA VAL A 246 -4.79 7.07 8.18
C VAL A 246 -3.34 6.87 8.59
N ALA A 247 -2.94 7.45 9.72
CA ALA A 247 -1.59 7.31 10.27
C ALA A 247 -1.32 5.89 10.80
N GLN A 248 -2.26 5.32 11.56
CA GLN A 248 -2.22 3.93 12.05
C GLN A 248 -2.53 2.95 10.92
N ARG A 249 -1.49 2.48 10.23
CA ARG A 249 -1.57 1.49 9.14
C ARG A 249 -0.29 0.64 9.07
N GLY A 250 -0.34 -0.46 8.33
CA GLY A 250 0.85 -1.24 7.99
C GLY A 250 1.78 -0.51 7.00
N ALA A 251 3.01 -1.01 6.87
CA ALA A 251 3.92 -0.58 5.81
C ALA A 251 3.39 -0.98 4.43
N PHE A 252 3.64 -0.12 3.43
CA PHE A 252 3.34 -0.43 2.02
C PHE A 252 4.45 -1.28 1.39
N ASP A 253 5.69 -0.98 1.79
CA ASP A 253 6.91 -1.69 1.39
C ASP A 253 7.23 -2.87 2.32
N ASP A 254 7.91 -3.86 1.77
CA ASP A 254 8.41 -5.03 2.48
C ASP A 254 9.94 -5.03 2.57
N VAL A 255 10.48 -5.75 3.57
CA VAL A 255 11.91 -5.99 3.71
C VAL A 255 12.13 -7.44 4.14
N VAL A 256 13.05 -8.12 3.45
CA VAL A 256 13.56 -9.44 3.84
C VAL A 256 15.07 -9.41 3.93
N TYR A 257 15.61 -10.25 4.81
CA TYR A 257 17.04 -10.43 5.02
C TYR A 257 17.44 -11.83 4.57
N PHE A 258 18.59 -12.00 3.93
CA PHE A 258 19.06 -13.30 3.46
C PHE A 258 20.59 -13.39 3.51
N THR A 259 21.12 -14.60 3.41
CA THR A 259 22.57 -14.84 3.38
C THR A 259 22.97 -15.50 2.06
N VAL A 260 23.97 -14.93 1.41
CA VAL A 260 24.62 -15.55 0.26
C VAL A 260 25.84 -16.31 0.77
N LYS A 261 25.87 -17.63 0.58
CA LYS A 261 27.01 -18.49 0.95
C LYS A 261 26.95 -19.82 0.20
N ALA A 262 28.09 -20.45 -0.04
CA ALA A 262 28.12 -21.78 -0.63
C ALA A 262 27.32 -22.77 0.23
N ARG A 263 26.41 -23.53 -0.39
CA ARG A 263 25.78 -24.69 0.25
C ARG A 263 26.85 -25.77 0.44
N SER A 264 26.93 -26.36 1.63
CA SER A 264 27.78 -27.54 1.86
C SER A 264 27.18 -28.75 1.13
N SER A 265 28.05 -29.57 0.54
CA SER A 265 27.69 -30.81 -0.19
C SER A 265 26.84 -31.79 0.62
N ASP A 266 26.97 -31.73 1.93
CA ASP A 266 26.35 -32.68 2.86
C ASP A 266 24.92 -32.26 3.28
N ASN A 267 24.48 -31.07 2.85
CA ASN A 267 23.22 -30.46 3.30
C ASN A 267 22.22 -30.16 2.16
N THR A 268 22.58 -30.41 0.90
CA THR A 268 21.74 -30.16 -0.29
C THR A 268 20.40 -30.90 -0.22
N THR A 269 20.38 -32.13 0.28
CA THR A 269 19.16 -32.96 0.38
C THR A 269 18.20 -32.46 1.47
N ALA A 270 18.72 -31.97 2.61
CA ALA A 270 17.90 -31.48 3.71
C ALA A 270 17.32 -30.09 3.41
N VAL A 271 18.13 -29.19 2.83
CA VAL A 271 17.68 -27.83 2.48
C VAL A 271 16.62 -27.85 1.37
N ASN A 272 16.76 -28.70 0.35
CA ASN A 272 15.71 -28.87 -0.67
C ASN A 272 14.36 -29.33 -0.06
N ALA A 273 14.39 -30.15 0.99
CA ALA A 273 13.18 -30.52 1.73
C ALA A 273 12.64 -29.36 2.58
N GLN A 274 13.51 -28.55 3.18
CA GLN A 274 13.14 -27.35 3.93
C GLN A 274 12.49 -26.28 3.04
N ASP A 275 13.10 -25.97 1.90
CA ASP A 275 12.62 -24.98 0.92
C ASP A 275 11.27 -25.42 0.34
N ALA A 276 11.11 -26.70 0.00
CA ALA A 276 9.82 -27.27 -0.39
C ALA A 276 8.76 -27.21 0.71
N VAL A 277 9.12 -27.42 1.99
CA VAL A 277 8.21 -27.29 3.13
C VAL A 277 7.82 -25.84 3.41
N LEU A 278 8.72 -24.87 3.22
CA LEU A 278 8.42 -23.45 3.35
C LEU A 278 7.51 -22.97 2.21
N ALA A 279 7.81 -23.33 0.96
CA ALA A 279 6.94 -23.07 -0.19
C ALA A 279 5.54 -23.68 -0.02
N ALA A 280 5.45 -24.93 0.46
CA ALA A 280 4.16 -25.58 0.73
C ALA A 280 3.36 -24.89 1.85
N LYS A 281 4.03 -24.46 2.94
CA LYS A 281 3.39 -23.67 4.02
C LYS A 281 2.86 -22.33 3.51
N GLN A 282 3.60 -21.68 2.60
CA GLN A 282 3.18 -20.39 2.05
C GLN A 282 2.04 -20.54 1.03
N ALA A 283 2.06 -21.58 0.20
CA ALA A 283 0.91 -21.93 -0.66
C ALA A 283 -0.36 -22.20 0.18
N ALA A 284 -0.23 -22.91 1.30
CA ALA A 284 -1.33 -23.13 2.25
C ALA A 284 -1.82 -21.83 2.91
N ALA A 285 -0.91 -20.92 3.27
CA ALA A 285 -1.26 -19.61 3.85
C ALA A 285 -2.01 -18.70 2.84
N VAL A 286 -1.55 -18.63 1.59
CA VAL A 286 -2.21 -17.89 0.51
C VAL A 286 -3.60 -18.50 0.23
N ALA A 287 -3.72 -19.83 0.15
CA ALA A 287 -5.00 -20.49 -0.02
C ALA A 287 -5.99 -20.22 1.14
N ALA A 288 -5.49 -20.22 2.39
CA ALA A 288 -6.29 -19.87 3.56
C ALA A 288 -6.77 -18.41 3.53
N GLN A 289 -5.91 -17.48 3.10
CA GLN A 289 -6.27 -16.07 2.91
C GLN A 289 -7.35 -15.90 1.83
N THR A 290 -7.20 -16.55 0.67
CA THR A 290 -8.22 -16.56 -0.40
C THR A 290 -9.56 -17.17 0.08
N THR A 291 -9.51 -18.22 0.90
CA THR A 291 -10.71 -18.83 1.50
C THR A 291 -11.42 -17.86 2.45
N ALA A 292 -10.67 -17.12 3.28
CA ALA A 292 -11.24 -16.11 4.19
C ALA A 292 -11.90 -14.93 3.45
N THR A 293 -11.35 -14.51 2.31
CA THR A 293 -11.99 -13.52 1.43
C THR A 293 -13.26 -14.06 0.78
N THR A 294 -13.35 -15.38 0.57
CA THR A 294 -14.50 -16.03 -0.06
C THR A 294 -15.66 -16.26 0.92
N THR A 295 -15.37 -16.65 2.17
CA THR A 295 -16.40 -16.82 3.22
C THR A 295 -17.01 -15.50 3.68
N THR A 296 -16.21 -14.44 3.82
CA THR A 296 -16.71 -13.07 4.11
C THR A 296 -17.64 -12.55 3.01
N ARG A 297 -17.40 -12.92 1.74
CA ARG A 297 -18.28 -12.56 0.60
C ARG A 297 -19.62 -13.33 0.61
N LYS A 298 -19.71 -14.49 1.25
CA LYS A 298 -20.93 -15.32 1.35
C LYS A 298 -21.82 -14.98 2.55
N ALA A 299 -21.31 -14.20 3.51
CA ALA A 299 -22.02 -13.85 4.75
C ALA A 299 -22.89 -12.58 4.67
N LYS A 300 -22.89 -11.85 3.54
CA LYS A 300 -23.65 -10.59 3.37
C LYS A 300 -24.92 -10.76 2.51
N THR A 301 -25.79 -11.67 2.93
CA THR A 301 -27.21 -11.67 2.51
C THR A 301 -28.07 -11.49 3.75
N THR A 302 -28.29 -10.23 4.14
CA THR A 302 -29.06 -9.89 5.33
C THR A 302 -30.55 -10.09 5.08
N THR A 303 -31.13 -11.12 5.70
CA THR A 303 -32.58 -11.32 5.74
C THR A 303 -33.24 -10.28 6.64
N THR A 304 -33.86 -9.25 6.06
CA THR A 304 -34.81 -8.39 6.78
C THR A 304 -36.16 -9.06 6.94
N THR A 305 -36.76 -8.92 8.12
CA THR A 305 -37.96 -9.65 8.55
C THR A 305 -39.25 -8.88 8.28
N THR A 306 -40.36 -9.60 8.07
CA THR A 306 -41.71 -9.16 8.51
C THR A 306 -42.69 -10.36 8.54
N LYS A 307 -43.73 -10.29 9.40
CA LYS A 307 -44.64 -11.40 9.75
C LYS A 307 -46.03 -11.24 9.12
N LYS A 308 -46.74 -12.39 8.99
CA LYS A 308 -48.16 -12.58 8.59
C LYS A 308 -48.43 -12.32 7.09
N LYS A 309 -49.35 -13.01 6.41
CA LYS A 309 -50.58 -13.73 6.85
C LYS A 309 -50.85 -14.94 5.93
N GLN A 310 -51.45 -16.02 6.43
CA GLN A 310 -51.98 -17.12 5.59
C GLN A 310 -53.34 -16.76 4.98
N LYS A 311 -53.59 -17.16 3.72
CA LYS A 311 -54.87 -17.73 3.25
C LYS A 311 -54.63 -18.51 1.94
N ALA A 312 -55.37 -19.59 1.73
CA ALA A 312 -55.18 -20.55 0.63
C ALA A 312 -56.07 -20.29 -0.59
N ALA A 313 -55.64 -20.82 -1.75
CA ALA A 313 -56.50 -21.30 -2.85
C ALA A 313 -55.71 -22.32 -3.72
N ALA A 314 -56.36 -23.39 -4.17
CA ALA A 314 -55.91 -24.27 -5.26
C ALA A 314 -56.25 -23.59 -6.63
N VAL A 315 -55.94 -24.08 -7.84
CA VAL A 315 -55.54 -25.38 -8.45
C VAL A 315 -54.53 -25.01 -9.60
N ASP A 316 -53.88 -25.85 -10.41
CA ASP A 316 -54.00 -27.29 -10.74
C ASP A 316 -52.63 -27.90 -11.17
N ALA A 317 -52.64 -29.10 -11.76
CA ALA A 317 -51.48 -29.95 -12.03
C ALA A 317 -50.88 -29.91 -13.46
N GLN A 318 -49.61 -30.32 -13.58
CA GLN A 318 -49.27 -31.45 -14.47
C GLN A 318 -48.02 -32.22 -13.99
N THR A 319 -48.06 -33.54 -14.14
CA THR A 319 -46.99 -34.53 -13.90
C THR A 319 -45.90 -34.45 -15.00
N THR A 320 -44.64 -34.89 -14.85
CA THR A 320 -44.01 -36.14 -14.37
C THR A 320 -42.51 -35.85 -14.07
N GLY A 321 -41.68 -36.66 -13.40
CA GLY A 321 -41.82 -37.97 -12.76
C GLY A 321 -40.57 -38.23 -11.88
N ASN A 322 -40.69 -39.12 -10.88
CA ASN A 322 -39.72 -39.29 -9.79
C ASN A 322 -38.88 -40.58 -9.93
N THR A 323 -37.63 -40.57 -9.42
CA THR A 323 -37.03 -41.80 -8.85
C THR A 323 -36.08 -41.49 -7.69
N THR A 324 -36.27 -42.20 -6.58
CA THR A 324 -35.69 -41.98 -5.25
C THR A 324 -34.58 -42.99 -4.94
N ALA A 325 -33.59 -42.62 -4.12
CA ALA A 325 -32.94 -43.39 -3.03
C ALA A 325 -31.61 -42.71 -2.68
N GLN A 326 -31.44 -41.96 -1.58
CA GLN A 326 -31.56 -42.31 -0.15
C GLN A 326 -30.39 -43.17 0.37
N ALA A 327 -29.77 -42.69 1.45
CA ALA A 327 -28.50 -43.18 1.99
C ALA A 327 -28.65 -44.39 2.92
N THR A 328 -27.53 -45.08 3.19
CA THR A 328 -27.42 -46.00 4.33
C THR A 328 -26.03 -45.91 4.95
N THR A 329 -25.99 -45.81 6.28
CA THR A 329 -24.78 -45.79 7.11
C THR A 329 -24.35 -47.19 7.53
N GLN A 330 -23.05 -47.47 7.55
CA GLN A 330 -22.45 -48.37 8.55
C GLN A 330 -20.97 -48.02 8.79
N ALA A 331 -20.41 -48.47 9.92
CA ALA A 331 -19.22 -47.89 10.52
C ALA A 331 -18.18 -48.93 10.97
N THR A 332 -16.95 -48.43 11.18
CA THR A 332 -15.92 -48.96 12.08
C THR A 332 -15.25 -50.30 11.73
N THR A 333 -13.98 -50.26 11.33
CA THR A 333 -12.89 -50.89 12.13
C THR A 333 -11.51 -50.38 11.75
N THR A 334 -10.60 -50.39 12.73
CA THR A 334 -9.23 -49.88 12.64
C THR A 334 -8.24 -51.04 12.53
N THR A 335 -7.32 -51.03 11.56
CA THR A 335 -6.11 -51.86 11.60
C THR A 335 -4.89 -51.13 11.05
N THR A 336 -3.81 -51.20 11.81
CA THR A 336 -2.48 -50.64 11.50
C THR A 336 -1.70 -51.60 10.58
N GLY A 337 -1.04 -51.09 9.53
CA GLY A 337 -0.22 -51.93 8.65
C GLY A 337 0.63 -51.18 7.62
N ASN A 338 1.94 -51.17 7.86
CA ASN A 338 3.07 -50.79 6.98
C ASN A 338 2.78 -50.38 5.52
N VAL A 339 2.97 -49.09 5.20
CA VAL A 339 3.07 -48.61 3.81
C VAL A 339 4.54 -48.61 3.38
N GLY A 340 4.97 -49.66 2.69
CA GLY A 340 6.41 -49.89 2.43
C GLY A 340 6.76 -50.68 1.17
N THR A 341 5.96 -50.62 0.09
CA THR A 341 6.29 -51.27 -1.20
C THR A 341 5.69 -50.60 -2.47
N ALA A 342 4.81 -49.60 -2.35
CA ALA A 342 4.13 -49.02 -3.53
C ALA A 342 5.01 -48.11 -4.42
N ALA A 343 6.18 -47.66 -3.94
CA ALA A 343 7.01 -46.68 -4.64
C ALA A 343 7.92 -47.26 -5.74
N GLN A 344 8.12 -48.59 -5.81
CA GLN A 344 9.06 -49.21 -6.75
C GLN A 344 8.45 -49.73 -8.06
N GLN A 345 7.12 -49.72 -8.21
CA GLN A 345 6.46 -50.16 -9.45
C GLN A 345 6.10 -49.03 -10.43
N ALA A 346 6.13 -47.76 -9.99
CA ALA A 346 5.86 -46.61 -10.87
C ALA A 346 7.05 -46.25 -11.80
N ILE A 347 8.29 -46.58 -11.42
CA ILE A 347 9.49 -46.21 -12.17
C ILE A 347 9.68 -47.08 -13.43
N ALA A 348 9.19 -48.33 -13.42
CA ALA A 348 9.31 -49.25 -14.54
C ALA A 348 8.42 -48.90 -15.76
N GLN A 349 7.33 -48.15 -15.58
CA GLN A 349 6.42 -47.80 -16.68
C GLN A 349 6.81 -46.52 -17.44
N VAL A 350 7.56 -45.61 -16.82
CA VAL A 350 7.99 -44.34 -17.49
C VAL A 350 9.12 -44.59 -18.48
N GLN A 351 10.07 -45.49 -18.17
CA GLN A 351 11.15 -45.85 -19.11
C GLN A 351 10.64 -46.63 -20.35
N GLY A 352 9.48 -47.27 -20.27
CA GLY A 352 8.83 -47.95 -21.40
C GLY A 352 8.16 -47.02 -22.42
N LEU A 353 7.81 -45.79 -22.04
CA LEU A 353 7.13 -44.84 -22.94
C LEU A 353 8.09 -43.97 -23.75
N LEU A 354 9.26 -43.59 -23.22
CA LEU A 354 10.25 -42.80 -23.98
C LEU A 354 10.84 -43.57 -25.16
N GLY A 355 10.93 -44.90 -25.09
CA GLY A 355 11.42 -45.75 -26.18
C GLY A 355 10.49 -45.88 -27.40
N LYS A 356 9.28 -45.29 -27.36
CA LYS A 356 8.28 -45.35 -28.44
C LYS A 356 7.96 -44.01 -29.12
N LEU A 357 8.63 -42.92 -28.75
CA LEU A 357 8.51 -41.61 -29.41
C LEU A 357 9.74 -41.21 -30.25
N LEU A 358 10.72 -42.12 -30.40
CA LEU A 358 11.94 -41.92 -31.20
C LEU A 358 12.14 -43.09 -32.19
N ARG A 359 11.16 -43.28 -33.07
CA ARG A 359 11.25 -44.02 -34.34
C ARG A 359 10.30 -43.41 -35.36
#